data_AF-A0AAV2HGC4-F1
#
_entry.id   AF-A0AAV2HGC4-F1
#
_cell.length_a   1.000
_cell.length_b   1.000
_cell.length_c   1.000
_cell.angle_alpha   90.00
_cell.angle_beta   90.00
_cell.angle_gamma   90.00
#
_symmetry.space_group_name_H-M   'P 1'
#
loop_
_entity.id
_entity.type
_entity.pdbx_description
1 polymer ?
#
loop_
_entity_poly.entity_id
_entity_poly.type
_entity_poly.pdbx_seq_one_letter_code
_entity_poly.pdbx_strand_id
1 'polypeptide(L)'
;RLYIDHVVNCSRLLTGDNNYTLEIIKKLPTFNETLTDDYYINVTQNCETFRQNRGYIMSSLTEEEREFPIAFSILTFKNSEMVERLLRAIYRPQNYYCIHVDLKSPDSFFLSISSIAKCFSNIFLSSKRINVNWGMFSVLEPELLCMQELWPYKKWKYYINLTGQEFPLRTNFELVNILKAYNGANNIEGIIKRANKDRWKNRPPPFGLRPVKGAVHLTASRHFVDFLLHNETALAVLDWTKTIQVPDEAYFSTLNFNPLLGLRGTYRGEPDNMEDFMTRYKIWSENKTVCAGRSSKSICIQSTGNFIRPIR
;
A
#
# COMPACT_ATOMS: atom_id res chain seq x y z
N ARG A 1 -17.12 -13.07 -21.17
CA ARG A 1 -15.80 -12.99 -20.49
C ARG A 1 -14.81 -14.10 -20.88
N LEU A 2 -15.17 -15.04 -21.78
CA LEU A 2 -14.36 -16.20 -22.19
C LEU A 2 -13.46 -15.97 -23.43
N TYR A 3 -13.31 -14.73 -23.93
CA TYR A 3 -12.66 -14.48 -25.23
C TYR A 3 -11.20 -14.02 -25.18
N ILE A 4 -10.62 -13.74 -23.99
CA ILE A 4 -9.25 -13.20 -23.87
C ILE A 4 -8.23 -14.25 -23.43
N ASP A 5 -8.65 -15.34 -22.77
CA ASP A 5 -7.75 -16.41 -22.32
C ASP A 5 -7.05 -17.13 -23.48
N HIS A 6 -7.43 -16.85 -24.73
CA HIS A 6 -6.80 -17.40 -25.94
C HIS A 6 -6.08 -16.38 -26.83
N VAL A 7 -5.97 -15.10 -26.46
CA VAL A 7 -5.35 -14.07 -27.34
C VAL A 7 -4.00 -13.55 -26.83
N VAL A 8 -3.74 -13.57 -25.51
CA VAL A 8 -2.53 -12.98 -24.92
C VAL A 8 -1.70 -14.02 -24.17
N ASN A 9 -0.46 -14.23 -24.60
CA ASN A 9 0.54 -15.06 -23.93
C ASN A 9 1.26 -14.21 -22.87
N CYS A 10 0.75 -14.26 -21.63
CA CYS A 10 1.33 -13.53 -20.51
C CYS A 10 2.78 -13.92 -20.21
N SER A 11 3.19 -15.17 -20.46
CA SER A 11 4.57 -15.62 -20.26
C SER A 11 5.54 -14.80 -21.10
N ARG A 12 5.26 -14.63 -22.41
CA ARG A 12 6.09 -13.80 -23.30
C ARG A 12 6.18 -12.34 -22.86
N LEU A 13 5.09 -11.79 -22.33
CA LEU A 13 5.08 -10.42 -21.78
C LEU A 13 5.97 -10.32 -20.53
N LEU A 14 5.86 -11.28 -19.60
CA LEU A 14 6.63 -11.30 -18.36
C LEU A 14 8.12 -11.60 -18.57
N THR A 15 8.48 -12.35 -19.62
CA THR A 15 9.89 -12.57 -20.01
C THR A 15 10.50 -11.41 -20.77
N GLY A 16 9.74 -10.36 -21.10
CA GLY A 16 10.23 -9.16 -21.77
C GLY A 16 10.41 -9.29 -23.29
N ASP A 17 9.57 -10.09 -23.96
CA ASP A 17 9.53 -10.15 -25.42
C ASP A 17 8.98 -8.82 -25.99
N ASN A 18 9.90 -7.92 -26.37
CA ASN A 18 9.55 -6.58 -26.85
C ASN A 18 8.72 -6.62 -28.14
N ASN A 19 9.03 -7.53 -29.06
CA ASN A 19 8.31 -7.65 -30.34
C ASN A 19 6.86 -8.07 -30.10
N TYR A 20 6.68 -9.08 -29.25
CA TYR A 20 5.35 -9.53 -28.85
C TYR A 20 4.57 -8.45 -28.09
N THR A 21 5.25 -7.71 -27.21
CA THR A 21 4.64 -6.62 -26.46
C THR A 21 4.10 -5.52 -27.39
N LEU A 22 4.88 -5.10 -28.39
CA LEU A 22 4.44 -4.12 -29.39
C LEU A 22 3.27 -4.63 -30.24
N GLU A 23 3.28 -5.93 -30.59
CA GLU A 23 2.19 -6.57 -31.32
C GLU A 23 0.88 -6.54 -30.51
N ILE A 24 0.95 -6.93 -29.23
CA ILE A 24 -0.20 -6.98 -28.34
C ILE A 24 -0.73 -5.58 -28.01
N ILE A 25 0.12 -4.58 -27.82
CA ILE A 25 -0.33 -3.20 -27.58
C ILE A 25 -1.19 -2.68 -28.75
N LYS A 26 -0.87 -3.06 -29.99
CA LYS A 26 -1.66 -2.68 -31.18
C LYS A 26 -2.98 -3.45 -31.29
N LYS A 27 -3.04 -4.68 -30.75
CA LYS A 27 -4.18 -5.60 -30.85
C LYS A 27 -5.13 -5.52 -29.65
N LEU A 28 -4.67 -5.05 -28.50
CA LEU A 28 -5.50 -4.92 -27.30
C LEU A 28 -6.61 -3.92 -27.61
N PRO A 29 -7.88 -4.34 -27.64
CA PRO A 29 -8.96 -3.39 -27.78
C PRO A 29 -8.94 -2.46 -26.57
N THR A 30 -9.39 -1.22 -26.76
CA THR A 30 -9.73 -0.30 -25.68
C THR A 30 -10.90 -0.90 -24.89
N PHE A 31 -10.59 -1.79 -23.94
CA PHE A 31 -11.59 -2.37 -23.04
C PHE A 31 -12.11 -1.28 -22.12
N ASN A 32 -13.30 -0.77 -22.44
CA ASN A 32 -14.00 0.26 -21.67
C ASN A 32 -14.97 -0.31 -20.63
N GLU A 33 -15.15 -1.62 -20.55
CA GLU A 33 -16.08 -2.24 -19.61
C GLU A 33 -15.38 -2.61 -18.31
N THR A 34 -15.33 -1.65 -17.38
CA THR A 34 -15.01 -1.94 -15.97
C THR A 34 -16.24 -2.51 -15.26
N LEU A 35 -16.03 -3.45 -14.33
CA LEU A 35 -17.10 -3.89 -13.44
C LEU A 35 -17.61 -2.72 -12.61
N THR A 36 -18.93 -2.56 -12.59
CA THR A 36 -19.61 -1.49 -11.85
C THR A 36 -19.67 -1.78 -10.36
N ASP A 37 -20.01 -0.76 -9.57
CA ASP A 37 -20.27 -0.93 -8.14
C ASP A 37 -21.46 -1.88 -7.90
N ASP A 38 -22.55 -1.73 -8.68
CA ASP A 38 -23.74 -2.59 -8.60
C ASP A 38 -23.46 -4.06 -8.89
N TYR A 39 -22.50 -4.33 -9.80
CA TYR A 39 -22.05 -5.70 -10.04
C TYR A 39 -21.57 -6.34 -8.74
N TYR A 40 -20.70 -5.65 -7.99
CA TYR A 40 -20.16 -6.17 -6.72
C TYR A 40 -21.22 -6.27 -5.64
N ILE A 41 -22.12 -5.30 -5.52
CA ILE A 41 -23.24 -5.34 -4.58
C ILE A 41 -24.13 -6.57 -4.84
N ASN A 42 -24.35 -6.93 -6.10
CA ASN A 42 -25.17 -8.08 -6.47
C ASN A 42 -24.43 -9.42 -6.26
N VAL A 43 -23.18 -9.55 -6.75
CA VAL A 43 -22.48 -10.85 -6.67
C VAL A 43 -22.05 -11.23 -5.25
N THR A 44 -21.93 -10.27 -4.34
CA THR A 44 -21.56 -10.51 -2.93
C THR A 44 -22.75 -10.90 -2.04
N GLN A 45 -23.98 -10.92 -2.57
CA GLN A 45 -25.15 -11.46 -1.84
C GLN A 45 -24.95 -12.94 -1.47
N ASN A 46 -24.20 -13.69 -2.29
CA ASN A 46 -23.72 -15.02 -1.94
C ASN A 46 -22.20 -15.02 -1.85
N CYS A 47 -21.68 -14.86 -0.63
CA CYS A 47 -20.24 -14.79 -0.39
C CYS A 47 -19.48 -16.08 -0.71
N GLU A 48 -20.11 -17.25 -0.64
CA GLU A 48 -19.45 -18.50 -1.04
C GLU A 48 -19.21 -18.51 -2.55
N THR A 49 -20.26 -18.25 -3.33
CA THR A 49 -20.18 -18.15 -4.79
C THR A 49 -19.26 -17.02 -5.23
N PHE A 50 -19.31 -15.86 -4.56
CA PHE A 50 -18.39 -14.75 -4.83
C PHE A 50 -16.92 -15.19 -4.68
N ARG A 51 -16.56 -15.76 -3.52
CA ARG A 51 -15.18 -16.16 -3.23
C ARG A 51 -14.69 -17.23 -4.21
N GLN A 52 -15.52 -18.21 -4.54
CA GLN A 52 -15.21 -19.26 -5.51
C GLN A 52 -15.05 -18.68 -6.93
N ASN A 53 -16.04 -17.94 -7.44
CA ASN A 53 -16.04 -17.42 -8.81
C ASN A 53 -14.96 -16.36 -9.05
N ARG A 54 -14.62 -15.57 -8.03
CA ARG A 54 -13.53 -14.61 -8.12
C ARG A 54 -12.17 -15.26 -7.93
N GLY A 55 -12.08 -16.48 -7.40
CA GLY A 55 -10.83 -17.22 -7.22
C GLY A 55 -10.02 -16.75 -6.01
N TYR A 56 -10.68 -16.47 -4.89
CA TYR A 56 -9.99 -16.14 -3.64
C TYR A 56 -9.30 -17.38 -3.04
N ILE A 57 -8.08 -17.20 -2.56
CA ILE A 57 -7.33 -18.23 -1.83
C ILE A 57 -7.82 -18.23 -0.38
N MET A 58 -8.63 -19.22 -0.02
CA MET A 58 -9.31 -19.30 1.29
C MET A 58 -8.58 -20.16 2.34
N SER A 59 -7.40 -20.68 2.02
CA SER A 59 -6.54 -21.43 2.93
C SER A 59 -5.15 -20.79 3.05
N SER A 60 -4.46 -21.04 4.16
CA SER A 60 -3.02 -20.78 4.25
C SER A 60 -2.31 -21.85 3.40
N LEU A 61 -1.50 -21.43 2.43
CA LEU A 61 -0.86 -22.34 1.48
C LEU A 61 0.35 -23.08 2.09
N THR A 62 0.98 -22.47 3.09
CA THR A 62 2.13 -23.03 3.82
C THR A 62 2.01 -22.76 5.31
N GLU A 63 2.69 -23.57 6.12
CA GLU A 63 2.81 -23.35 7.56
C GLU A 63 3.51 -22.03 7.88
N GLU A 64 4.58 -21.74 7.13
CA GLU A 64 5.35 -20.51 7.24
C GLU A 64 4.48 -19.25 7.05
N GLU A 65 3.58 -19.25 6.07
CA GLU A 65 2.63 -18.17 5.88
C GLU A 65 1.58 -18.10 7.00
N ARG A 66 1.15 -19.25 7.53
CA ARG A 66 0.15 -19.34 8.62
C ARG A 66 0.66 -18.73 9.92
N GLU A 67 1.93 -18.94 10.24
CA GLU A 67 2.59 -18.47 11.45
C GLU A 67 3.12 -17.03 11.37
N PHE A 68 3.11 -16.44 10.16
CA PHE A 68 3.55 -15.06 9.92
C PHE A 68 2.44 -14.16 9.35
N PRO A 69 1.37 -13.85 10.11
CA PRO A 69 0.33 -12.95 9.63
C PRO A 69 0.84 -11.52 9.35
N ILE A 70 0.27 -10.90 8.33
CA ILE A 70 0.55 -9.52 7.92
C ILE A 70 -0.72 -8.70 8.04
N ALA A 71 -0.60 -7.46 8.51
CA ALA A 71 -1.67 -6.49 8.53
C ALA A 71 -1.53 -5.51 7.36
N PHE A 72 -2.63 -5.22 6.67
CA PHE A 72 -2.69 -4.28 5.57
C PHE A 72 -3.69 -3.17 5.86
N SER A 73 -3.34 -1.93 5.53
CA SER A 73 -4.33 -0.89 5.26
C SER A 73 -4.49 -0.70 3.76
N ILE A 74 -5.72 -0.41 3.32
CA ILE A 74 -6.03 -0.06 1.93
C ILE A 74 -6.84 1.23 1.97
N LEU A 75 -6.19 2.35 1.63
CA LEU A 75 -6.87 3.65 1.49
C LEU A 75 -7.41 3.77 0.06
N THR A 76 -8.73 3.92 -0.10
CA THR A 76 -9.35 3.96 -1.43
C THR A 76 -10.45 5.01 -1.56
N PHE A 77 -10.66 5.48 -2.80
CA PHE A 77 -11.66 6.50 -3.09
C PHE A 77 -12.42 6.29 -4.41
N LYS A 78 -12.05 5.29 -5.22
CA LYS A 78 -12.71 5.00 -6.51
C LYS A 78 -12.36 3.60 -7.03
N ASN A 79 -13.13 3.17 -8.04
CA ASN A 79 -12.91 1.98 -8.87
C ASN A 79 -12.89 0.66 -8.07
N SER A 80 -14.10 0.14 -7.81
CA SER A 80 -14.30 -1.11 -7.07
C SER A 80 -13.56 -2.30 -7.69
N GLU A 81 -13.45 -2.35 -9.02
CA GLU A 81 -12.73 -3.43 -9.69
C GLU A 81 -11.24 -3.45 -9.38
N MET A 82 -10.58 -2.30 -9.35
CA MET A 82 -9.16 -2.23 -9.00
C MET A 82 -8.93 -2.63 -7.54
N VAL A 83 -9.79 -2.15 -6.63
CA VAL A 83 -9.70 -2.51 -5.20
C VAL A 83 -9.90 -4.01 -5.02
N GLU A 84 -10.91 -4.61 -5.65
CA GLU A 84 -11.16 -6.04 -5.56
C GLU A 84 -10.02 -6.87 -6.16
N ARG A 85 -9.45 -6.45 -7.30
CA ARG A 85 -8.30 -7.14 -7.91
C ARG A 85 -7.08 -7.11 -7.02
N LEU A 86 -6.78 -5.95 -6.41
CA LEU A 86 -5.71 -5.82 -5.43
C LEU A 86 -5.97 -6.74 -4.24
N LEU A 87 -7.18 -6.64 -3.65
CA LEU A 87 -7.56 -7.42 -2.48
C LEU A 87 -7.42 -8.92 -2.76
N ARG A 88 -7.96 -9.42 -3.88
CA ARG A 88 -7.81 -10.82 -4.29
C ARG A 88 -6.36 -11.24 -4.44
N ALA A 89 -5.50 -10.39 -4.98
CA ALA A 89 -4.08 -10.72 -5.18
C ALA A 89 -3.33 -10.87 -3.85
N ILE A 90 -3.66 -10.07 -2.83
CA ILE A 90 -2.97 -10.07 -1.53
C ILE A 90 -3.71 -10.85 -0.43
N TYR A 91 -4.97 -11.23 -0.65
CA TYR A 91 -5.82 -11.85 0.37
C TYR A 91 -5.28 -13.21 0.81
N ARG A 92 -5.16 -13.41 2.12
CA ARG A 92 -4.96 -14.70 2.77
C ARG A 92 -5.76 -14.76 4.07
N PRO A 93 -6.32 -15.91 4.46
CA PRO A 93 -7.21 -16.02 5.62
C PRO A 93 -6.52 -15.73 6.96
N GLN A 94 -5.19 -15.89 7.06
CA GLN A 94 -4.45 -15.60 8.29
C GLN A 94 -4.08 -14.13 8.46
N ASN A 95 -4.08 -13.33 7.39
CA ASN A 95 -3.71 -11.91 7.41
C ASN A 95 -4.88 -11.03 7.90
N TYR A 96 -4.67 -9.72 8.04
CA TYR A 96 -5.69 -8.75 8.47
C TYR A 96 -5.73 -7.56 7.52
N TYR A 97 -6.93 -7.06 7.22
CA TYR A 97 -7.12 -5.98 6.24
C TYR A 97 -8.08 -4.92 6.79
N CYS A 98 -7.58 -3.70 6.94
CA CYS A 98 -8.40 -2.52 7.19
C CYS A 98 -8.57 -1.76 5.87
N ILE A 99 -9.81 -1.48 5.48
CA ILE A 99 -10.12 -0.70 4.27
C ILE A 99 -10.74 0.62 4.69
N HIS A 100 -10.10 1.72 4.31
CA HIS A 100 -10.68 3.05 4.46
C HIS A 100 -11.24 3.51 3.11
N VAL A 101 -12.50 3.97 3.13
CA VAL A 101 -13.14 4.59 1.98
C VAL A 101 -13.30 6.08 2.26
N ASP A 102 -12.74 6.92 1.39
CA ASP A 102 -12.82 8.39 1.52
C ASP A 102 -14.28 8.84 1.69
N LEU A 103 -14.50 9.82 2.58
CA LEU A 103 -15.83 10.40 2.80
C LEU A 103 -16.41 11.02 1.53
N LYS A 104 -15.56 11.53 0.63
CA LYS A 104 -15.96 12.14 -0.66
C LYS A 104 -16.38 11.12 -1.72
N SER A 105 -16.10 9.84 -1.51
CA SER A 105 -16.49 8.82 -2.49
C SER A 105 -18.01 8.65 -2.54
N PRO A 106 -18.57 8.37 -3.74
CA PRO A 106 -19.99 8.07 -3.89
C PRO A 106 -20.45 6.93 -2.98
N ASP A 107 -21.69 6.98 -2.53
CA ASP A 107 -22.25 5.94 -1.66
C ASP A 107 -22.30 4.57 -2.34
N SER A 108 -22.50 4.51 -3.67
CA SER A 108 -22.42 3.27 -4.44
C SER A 108 -21.06 2.57 -4.26
N PHE A 109 -19.99 3.36 -4.29
CA PHE A 109 -18.63 2.85 -4.12
C PHE A 109 -18.42 2.34 -2.70
N PHE A 110 -18.84 3.10 -1.69
CA PHE A 110 -18.79 2.66 -0.30
C PHE A 110 -19.58 1.35 -0.08
N LEU A 111 -20.80 1.24 -0.62
CA LEU A 111 -21.64 0.04 -0.52
C LEU A 111 -21.01 -1.15 -1.23
N SER A 112 -20.41 -0.95 -2.41
CA SER A 112 -19.67 -1.98 -3.13
C SER A 112 -18.51 -2.53 -2.31
N ILE A 113 -17.63 -1.66 -1.79
CA ILE A 113 -16.48 -2.07 -0.96
C ILE A 113 -16.95 -2.73 0.35
N SER A 114 -18.00 -2.18 0.98
CA SER A 114 -18.62 -2.76 2.17
C SER A 114 -19.13 -4.18 1.92
N SER A 115 -19.80 -4.40 0.78
CA SER A 115 -20.36 -5.70 0.44
C SER A 115 -19.26 -6.73 0.14
N ILE A 116 -18.17 -6.32 -0.51
CA ILE A 116 -16.98 -7.17 -0.71
C ILE A 116 -16.38 -7.57 0.65
N ALA A 117 -16.13 -6.60 1.54
CA ALA A 117 -15.48 -6.85 2.82
C ALA A 117 -16.28 -7.82 3.71
N LYS A 118 -17.62 -7.70 3.73
CA LYS A 118 -18.53 -8.58 4.50
C LYS A 118 -18.39 -10.07 4.15
N CYS A 119 -17.83 -10.40 2.99
CA CYS A 119 -17.59 -11.79 2.60
C CYS A 119 -16.37 -12.44 3.27
N PHE A 120 -15.62 -11.70 4.09
CA PHE A 120 -14.40 -12.16 4.73
C PHE A 120 -14.39 -11.76 6.20
N SER A 121 -13.97 -12.66 7.09
CA SER A 121 -13.96 -12.42 8.54
C SER A 121 -12.79 -11.57 9.03
N ASN A 122 -11.74 -11.45 8.23
CA ASN A 122 -10.48 -10.75 8.52
C ASN A 122 -10.31 -9.46 7.71
N ILE A 123 -11.38 -8.99 7.07
CA ILE A 123 -11.45 -7.71 6.38
C ILE A 123 -12.51 -6.87 7.08
N PHE A 124 -12.19 -5.62 7.39
CA PHE A 124 -13.15 -4.67 7.93
C PHE A 124 -12.95 -3.29 7.31
N LEU A 125 -14.03 -2.51 7.32
CA LEU A 125 -13.97 -1.10 6.94
C LEU A 125 -13.64 -0.28 8.18
N SER A 126 -12.90 0.79 7.98
CA SER A 126 -12.60 1.73 9.06
C SER A 126 -13.87 2.28 9.70
N SER A 127 -13.89 2.44 11.02
CA SER A 127 -15.08 2.92 11.74
C SER A 127 -15.50 4.34 11.35
N LYS A 128 -14.56 5.14 10.85
CA LYS A 128 -14.78 6.50 10.36
C LYS A 128 -14.33 6.64 8.92
N ARG A 129 -15.11 7.41 8.14
CA ARG A 129 -14.73 7.89 6.80
C ARG A 129 -14.15 9.29 6.95
N ILE A 130 -12.93 9.49 6.45
CA ILE A 130 -12.20 10.76 6.56
C ILE A 130 -12.28 11.46 5.21
N ASN A 131 -12.49 12.77 5.22
CA ASN A 131 -12.42 13.61 4.02
C ASN A 131 -10.95 13.93 3.73
N VAL A 132 -10.32 13.14 2.86
CA VAL A 132 -8.88 13.21 2.64
C VAL A 132 -8.52 14.32 1.66
N ASN A 133 -7.89 15.38 2.15
CA ASN A 133 -7.39 16.49 1.34
C ASN A 133 -5.88 16.33 1.11
N TRP A 134 -5.47 16.36 -0.16
CA TRP A 134 -4.08 16.17 -0.55
C TRP A 134 -3.16 17.23 0.06
N GLY A 135 -1.98 16.80 0.54
CA GLY A 135 -0.98 17.67 1.17
C GLY A 135 -1.32 18.14 2.60
N MET A 136 -2.48 17.72 3.14
CA MET A 136 -2.95 18.06 4.48
C MET A 136 -2.83 16.85 5.42
N PHE A 137 -2.95 17.10 6.73
CA PHE A 137 -2.93 16.05 7.77
C PHE A 137 -3.95 14.94 7.56
N SER A 138 -5.08 15.24 6.90
CA SER A 138 -6.12 14.28 6.57
C SER A 138 -5.65 13.09 5.73
N VAL A 139 -4.46 13.14 5.12
CA VAL A 139 -3.86 11.97 4.44
C VAL A 139 -3.36 10.93 5.45
N LEU A 140 -2.85 11.37 6.61
CA LEU A 140 -2.36 10.49 7.69
C LEU A 140 -3.48 9.93 8.58
N GLU A 141 -4.55 10.69 8.77
CA GLU A 141 -5.67 10.29 9.64
C GLU A 141 -6.22 8.88 9.37
N PRO A 142 -6.56 8.49 8.13
CA PRO A 142 -7.12 7.16 7.87
C PRO A 142 -6.10 6.04 8.06
N GLU A 143 -4.82 6.34 7.86
CA GLU A 143 -3.71 5.42 8.07
C GLU A 143 -3.55 5.09 9.56
N LEU A 144 -3.54 6.13 10.40
CA LEU A 144 -3.48 5.99 11.86
C LEU A 144 -4.72 5.29 12.42
N LEU A 145 -5.89 5.58 11.85
CA LEU A 145 -7.14 4.90 12.20
C LEU A 145 -7.05 3.39 11.91
N CYS A 146 -6.58 3.00 10.72
CA CYS A 146 -6.38 1.59 10.40
C CYS A 146 -5.34 0.93 11.32
N MET A 147 -4.22 1.60 11.61
CA MET A 147 -3.24 1.09 12.59
C MET A 147 -3.90 0.85 13.96
N GLN A 148 -4.72 1.79 14.44
CA GLN A 148 -5.43 1.69 15.71
C GLN A 148 -6.42 0.52 15.73
N GLU A 149 -7.15 0.30 14.65
CA GLU A 149 -8.16 -0.77 14.57
C GLU A 149 -7.55 -2.15 14.28
N LEU A 150 -6.37 -2.20 13.65
CA LEU A 150 -5.58 -3.42 13.49
C LEU A 150 -4.82 -3.81 14.77
N TRP A 151 -4.49 -2.84 15.63
CA TRP A 151 -3.69 -3.04 16.84
C TRP A 151 -4.22 -4.11 17.83
N PRO A 152 -5.54 -4.27 18.06
CA PRO A 152 -6.08 -5.31 18.92
C PRO A 152 -5.73 -6.74 18.47
N TYR A 153 -5.57 -6.97 17.16
CA TYR A 153 -5.15 -8.26 16.62
C TYR A 153 -3.66 -8.49 16.91
N LYS A 154 -3.34 -9.36 17.87
CA LYS A 154 -1.95 -9.48 18.36
C LYS A 154 -1.03 -10.34 17.50
N LYS A 155 -1.58 -11.10 16.54
CA LYS A 155 -0.84 -12.14 15.80
C LYS A 155 0.03 -11.60 14.67
N TRP A 156 -0.37 -10.50 14.03
CA TRP A 156 0.38 -9.96 12.89
C TRP A 156 1.76 -9.44 13.28
N LYS A 157 2.70 -9.54 12.35
CA LYS A 157 4.12 -9.23 12.57
C LYS A 157 4.54 -7.90 11.98
N TYR A 158 3.97 -7.61 10.81
CA TYR A 158 4.25 -6.42 10.03
C TYR A 158 2.96 -5.78 9.53
N TYR A 159 3.04 -4.48 9.37
CA TYR A 159 2.03 -3.62 8.82
C TYR A 159 2.52 -3.05 7.49
N ILE A 160 1.68 -3.11 6.45
CA ILE A 160 1.97 -2.58 5.12
C ILE A 160 0.78 -1.74 4.67
N ASN A 161 1.04 -0.50 4.28
CA ASN A 161 -0.03 0.35 3.78
C ASN A 161 -0.08 0.41 2.26
N LEU A 162 -1.31 0.46 1.77
CA LEU A 162 -1.63 0.41 0.36
C LEU A 162 -2.66 1.48 0.01
N THR A 163 -2.75 1.77 -1.29
CA THR A 163 -3.83 2.53 -1.90
C THR A 163 -4.61 1.66 -2.88
N GLY A 164 -5.86 2.02 -3.18
CA GLY A 164 -6.74 1.23 -4.05
C GLY A 164 -6.30 1.06 -5.52
N GLN A 165 -5.16 1.63 -5.92
CA GLN A 165 -4.65 1.59 -7.31
C GLN A 165 -3.32 0.84 -7.44
N GLU A 166 -3.07 -0.07 -6.52
CA GLU A 166 -1.79 -0.76 -6.38
C GLU A 166 -1.87 -2.21 -6.80
N PHE A 167 -0.70 -2.85 -6.95
CA PHE A 167 -0.64 -4.26 -7.27
C PHE A 167 0.63 -4.90 -6.71
N PRO A 168 0.55 -6.12 -6.13
CA PRO A 168 1.71 -6.80 -5.60
C PRO A 168 2.64 -7.30 -6.71
N LEU A 169 3.95 -7.27 -6.43
CA LEU A 169 5.02 -7.79 -7.29
C LEU A 169 5.67 -9.06 -6.73
N ARG A 170 5.18 -9.50 -5.57
CA ARG A 170 5.63 -10.66 -4.82
C ARG A 170 4.40 -11.39 -4.31
N THR A 171 4.49 -12.71 -4.26
CA THR A 171 3.51 -13.56 -3.61
C THR A 171 3.52 -13.34 -2.10
N ASN A 172 2.48 -13.80 -1.41
CA ASN A 172 2.43 -13.73 0.06
C ASN A 172 3.59 -14.52 0.71
N PHE A 173 3.97 -15.68 0.16
CA PHE A 173 5.12 -16.45 0.62
C PHE A 173 6.45 -15.68 0.50
N GLU A 174 6.73 -15.10 -0.67
CA GLU A 174 7.92 -14.26 -0.86
C GLU A 174 7.92 -13.05 0.08
N LEU A 175 6.75 -12.43 0.28
CA LEU A 175 6.60 -11.32 1.22
C LEU A 175 6.92 -11.75 2.66
N VAL A 176 6.40 -12.91 3.10
CA VAL A 176 6.73 -13.49 4.42
C VAL A 176 8.25 -13.69 4.56
N ASN A 177 8.91 -14.23 3.55
CA ASN A 177 10.37 -14.45 3.58
C ASN A 177 11.16 -13.14 3.68
N ILE A 178 10.77 -12.12 2.91
CA ILE A 178 11.38 -10.78 2.97
C ILE A 178 11.20 -10.17 4.37
N LEU A 179 9.99 -10.24 4.93
CA LEU A 179 9.68 -9.66 6.24
C LEU A 179 10.35 -10.43 7.40
N LYS A 180 10.53 -11.74 7.27
CA LYS A 180 11.36 -12.51 8.20
C LYS A 180 12.81 -12.06 8.15
N ALA A 181 13.36 -11.82 6.95
CA ALA A 181 14.72 -11.31 6.79
C ALA A 181 14.91 -9.92 7.40
N TYR A 182 13.87 -9.09 7.44
CA TYR A 182 13.91 -7.81 8.16
C TYR A 182 14.07 -7.94 9.68
N ASN A 183 13.70 -9.08 10.28
CA ASN A 183 13.95 -9.38 11.70
C ASN A 183 13.54 -8.26 12.69
N GLY A 184 12.38 -7.64 12.44
CA GLY A 184 11.83 -6.54 13.24
C GLY A 184 12.28 -5.14 12.79
N ALA A 185 13.14 -5.02 11.78
CA ALA A 185 13.45 -3.76 11.12
C ALA A 185 12.26 -3.26 10.29
N ASN A 186 12.09 -1.93 10.24
CA ASN A 186 11.15 -1.28 9.35
C ASN A 186 11.81 -1.04 7.98
N ASN A 187 11.00 -0.95 6.94
CA ASN A 187 11.42 -0.45 5.64
C ASN A 187 10.60 0.80 5.32
N ILE A 188 11.23 1.97 5.49
CA ILE A 188 10.64 3.31 5.35
C ILE A 188 11.67 4.17 4.62
N GLU A 189 11.26 4.91 3.60
CA GLU A 189 12.16 5.81 2.86
C GLU A 189 12.52 7.05 3.71
N GLY A 190 13.77 7.48 3.64
CA GLY A 190 14.26 8.67 4.33
C GLY A 190 15.17 9.50 3.42
N ILE A 191 14.91 10.80 3.34
CA ILE A 191 15.65 11.75 2.50
C ILE A 191 15.80 13.06 3.27
N ILE A 192 17.01 13.64 3.29
CA ILE A 192 17.28 14.96 3.89
C ILE A 192 17.66 15.98 2.84
N LYS A 193 18.55 15.64 1.90
CA LYS A 193 19.06 16.60 0.90
C LYS A 193 17.95 17.19 0.03
N ARG A 194 17.00 16.35 -0.40
CA ARG A 194 15.85 16.74 -1.26
C ARG A 194 14.53 16.87 -0.49
N ALA A 195 14.62 17.17 0.81
CA ALA A 195 13.46 17.18 1.68
C ALA A 195 12.54 18.41 1.51
N ASN A 196 13.00 19.44 0.78
CA ASN A 196 12.36 20.76 0.74
C ASN A 196 12.12 21.32 2.16
N LYS A 197 13.20 21.80 2.79
CA LYS A 197 13.22 22.18 4.21
C LYS A 197 12.22 23.28 4.55
N ASP A 198 11.75 24.06 3.58
CA ASP A 198 10.74 25.10 3.80
C ASP A 198 9.41 24.55 4.33
N ARG A 199 9.13 23.26 4.13
CA ARG A 199 7.96 22.56 4.72
C ARG A 199 7.90 22.67 6.26
N TRP A 200 9.05 22.77 6.93
CA TRP A 200 9.17 22.79 8.40
C TRP A 200 10.24 23.75 8.95
N LYS A 201 10.81 24.62 8.11
CA LYS A 201 11.94 25.50 8.46
C LYS A 201 11.72 26.34 9.73
N ASN A 202 10.50 26.84 9.91
CA ASN A 202 10.12 27.69 11.05
C ASN A 202 9.31 26.93 12.12
N ARG A 203 9.23 25.61 12.01
CA ARG A 203 8.43 24.72 12.85
C ARG A 203 9.23 23.43 13.06
N PRO A 204 10.31 23.45 13.87
CA PRO A 204 11.09 22.24 14.11
C PRO A 204 10.26 21.21 14.90
N PRO A 205 10.50 19.90 14.72
CA PRO A 205 9.84 18.88 15.53
C PRO A 205 10.30 18.98 17.00
N PRO A 206 9.49 18.46 17.94
CA PRO A 206 9.82 18.48 19.35
C PRO A 206 11.03 17.59 19.69
N PHE A 207 11.54 17.74 20.91
CA PHE A 207 12.61 16.90 21.50
C PHE A 207 13.95 16.89 20.74
N GLY A 208 14.22 17.93 19.94
CA GLY A 208 15.45 18.03 19.17
C GLY A 208 15.57 16.98 18.05
N LEU A 209 14.45 16.36 17.66
CA LEU A 209 14.44 15.40 16.56
C LEU A 209 14.78 16.10 15.24
N ARG A 210 15.38 15.34 14.33
CA ARG A 210 15.69 15.82 12.97
C ARG A 210 14.52 15.48 12.05
N PRO A 211 13.86 16.47 11.40
CA PRO A 211 12.81 16.18 10.44
C PRO A 211 13.40 15.48 9.20
N VAL A 212 12.75 14.40 8.75
CA VAL A 212 13.20 13.60 7.60
C VAL A 212 12.03 13.42 6.65
N LYS A 213 12.25 13.69 5.35
CA LYS A 213 11.26 13.41 4.30
C LYS A 213 11.24 11.91 4.01
N GLY A 214 10.08 11.34 3.73
CA GLY A 214 9.94 9.96 3.27
C GLY A 214 8.77 9.76 2.31
N ALA A 215 8.57 8.52 1.92
CA ALA A 215 7.40 8.08 1.17
C ALA A 215 6.18 7.97 2.09
N VAL A 216 5.00 8.14 1.50
CA VAL A 216 3.72 7.85 2.15
C VAL A 216 3.51 6.35 2.39
N HIS A 217 4.23 5.48 1.68
CA HIS A 217 4.14 4.04 1.85
C HIS A 217 5.21 3.58 2.83
N LEU A 218 4.88 2.61 3.66
CA LEU A 218 5.75 2.04 4.67
C LEU A 218 5.48 0.55 4.88
N THR A 219 6.53 -0.15 5.27
CA THR A 219 6.46 -1.47 5.88
C THR A 219 7.03 -1.35 7.29
N ALA A 220 6.18 -1.50 8.30
CA ALA A 220 6.56 -1.30 9.69
C ALA A 220 6.37 -2.58 10.51
N SER A 221 7.28 -2.83 11.45
CA SER A 221 7.08 -3.88 12.45
C SER A 221 5.89 -3.54 13.35
N ARG A 222 5.24 -4.57 13.92
CA ARG A 222 4.20 -4.37 14.92
C ARG A 222 4.67 -3.55 16.12
N HIS A 223 5.94 -3.70 16.51
CA HIS A 223 6.54 -2.91 17.58
C HIS A 223 6.62 -1.42 17.24
N PHE A 224 6.97 -1.08 15.99
CA PHE A 224 6.97 0.31 15.55
C PHE A 224 5.55 0.90 15.54
N VAL A 225 4.55 0.15 15.06
CA VAL A 225 3.14 0.59 15.11
C VAL A 225 2.67 0.82 16.54
N ASP A 226 3.06 -0.03 17.49
CA ASP A 226 2.77 0.19 18.92
C ASP A 226 3.30 1.53 19.41
N PHE A 227 4.56 1.83 19.10
CA PHE A 227 5.20 3.09 19.44
C PHE A 227 4.46 4.28 18.83
N LEU A 228 4.07 4.19 17.55
CA LEU A 228 3.33 5.25 16.87
C LEU A 228 1.99 5.59 17.53
N LEU A 229 1.32 4.59 18.12
CA LEU A 229 -0.02 4.74 18.70
C LEU A 229 -0.01 5.16 20.16
N HIS A 230 1.01 4.76 20.93
CA HIS A 230 0.98 4.87 22.40
C HIS A 230 2.11 5.69 23.01
N ASN A 231 3.19 5.97 22.28
CA ASN A 231 4.33 6.69 22.85
C ASN A 231 4.11 8.22 22.81
N GLU A 232 4.33 8.90 23.94
CA GLU A 232 4.16 10.36 24.05
C GLU A 232 5.03 11.15 23.06
N THR A 233 6.25 10.68 22.77
CA THR A 233 7.12 11.31 21.78
C THR A 233 6.53 11.17 20.39
N ALA A 234 6.01 9.99 20.03
CA ALA A 234 5.35 9.78 18.74
C ALA A 234 4.11 10.68 18.60
N LEU A 235 3.28 10.75 19.63
CA LEU A 235 2.07 11.59 19.65
C LEU A 235 2.39 13.08 19.55
N ALA A 236 3.42 13.56 20.24
CA ALA A 236 3.88 14.94 20.13
C ALA A 236 4.48 15.25 18.74
N VAL A 237 5.20 14.30 18.12
CA VAL A 237 5.64 14.43 16.72
C VAL A 237 4.45 14.43 15.77
N LEU A 238 3.41 13.63 16.04
CA LEU A 238 2.18 13.63 15.26
C LEU A 238 1.48 14.99 15.32
N ASP A 239 1.36 15.58 16.50
CA ASP A 239 0.81 16.93 16.66
C ASP A 239 1.65 17.99 15.96
N TRP A 240 2.97 17.88 16.02
CA TRP A 240 3.85 18.72 15.22
C TRP A 240 3.57 18.60 13.72
N THR A 241 3.30 17.40 13.19
CA THR A 241 3.03 17.25 11.76
C THR A 241 1.78 18.00 11.29
N LYS A 242 0.79 18.22 12.17
CA LYS A 242 -0.39 19.06 11.85
C LYS A 242 -0.02 20.51 11.54
N THR A 243 1.17 20.93 11.98
CA THR A 243 1.67 22.29 11.77
C THR A 243 2.53 22.43 10.51
N ILE A 244 2.82 21.37 9.74
CA ILE A 244 3.70 21.47 8.56
C ILE A 244 2.95 21.19 7.25
N GLN A 245 3.61 21.44 6.13
CA GLN A 245 3.08 21.08 4.81
C GLN A 245 3.47 19.63 4.45
N VAL A 246 2.53 18.89 3.83
CA VAL A 246 2.72 17.50 3.38
C VAL A 246 3.19 16.57 4.52
N PRO A 247 2.41 16.47 5.62
CA PRO A 247 2.81 15.75 6.84
C PRO A 247 2.96 14.25 6.63
N ASP A 248 2.25 13.67 5.67
CA ASP A 248 2.30 12.27 5.26
C ASP A 248 3.67 11.85 4.74
N GLU A 249 4.45 12.79 4.19
CA GLU A 249 5.84 12.57 3.78
C GLU A 249 6.86 12.89 4.89
N ALA A 250 6.44 13.06 6.14
CA ALA A 250 7.35 13.44 7.24
C ALA A 250 7.19 12.64 8.53
N TYR A 251 5.96 12.23 8.89
CA TYR A 251 5.68 11.62 10.20
C TYR A 251 6.49 10.33 10.45
N PHE A 252 6.26 9.31 9.62
CA PHE A 252 6.87 7.99 9.81
C PHE A 252 8.38 8.00 9.59
N SER A 253 8.85 8.73 8.58
CA SER A 253 10.28 8.88 8.29
C SER A 253 11.01 9.61 9.40
N THR A 254 10.45 10.68 9.97
CA THR A 254 11.07 11.37 11.11
C THR A 254 11.23 10.40 12.29
N LEU A 255 10.21 9.63 12.65
CA LEU A 255 10.33 8.67 13.75
C LEU A 255 11.25 7.48 13.43
N ASN A 256 11.37 7.08 12.17
CA ASN A 256 12.22 5.96 11.75
C ASN A 256 13.71 6.31 11.60
N PHE A 257 14.07 7.58 11.41
CA PHE A 257 15.43 8.02 11.11
C PHE A 257 16.04 8.92 12.20
N ASN A 258 15.55 8.80 13.43
CA ASN A 258 16.11 9.46 14.60
C ASN A 258 16.63 8.44 15.62
N PRO A 259 17.95 8.12 15.60
CA PRO A 259 18.55 7.16 16.52
C PRO A 259 18.42 7.53 18.00
N LEU A 260 18.22 8.83 18.28
CA LEU A 260 17.96 9.36 19.63
C LEU A 260 16.77 8.69 20.32
N LEU A 261 15.81 8.18 19.55
CA LEU A 261 14.63 7.49 20.09
C LEU A 261 14.96 6.08 20.63
N GLY A 262 16.14 5.53 20.33
CA GLY A 262 16.56 4.19 20.78
C GLY A 262 15.64 3.05 20.34
N LEU A 263 14.73 3.31 19.39
CA LEU A 263 13.65 2.40 19.03
C LEU A 263 14.18 1.22 18.21
N ARG A 264 13.77 0.00 18.56
CA ARG A 264 14.19 -1.20 17.81
C ARG A 264 13.57 -1.18 16.41
N GLY A 265 14.39 -1.53 15.42
CA GLY A 265 13.97 -1.66 14.03
C GLY A 265 13.99 -0.37 13.22
N THR A 266 14.35 0.76 13.84
CA THR A 266 14.59 2.02 13.14
C THR A 266 15.97 2.05 12.48
N TYR A 267 16.12 2.90 11.48
CA TYR A 267 17.38 3.02 10.75
C TYR A 267 18.35 3.91 11.53
N ARG A 268 19.59 3.44 11.69
CA ARG A 268 20.63 4.13 12.47
C ARG A 268 21.63 4.93 11.64
N GLY A 269 21.65 4.71 10.33
CA GLY A 269 22.54 5.42 9.42
C GLY A 269 21.97 6.78 8.97
N GLU A 270 22.68 7.42 8.05
CA GLU A 270 22.19 8.65 7.41
C GLU A 270 21.10 8.34 6.38
N PRO A 271 19.94 9.03 6.39
CA PRO A 271 18.83 8.75 5.49
C PRO A 271 19.22 8.76 4.01
N ASP A 272 20.01 9.74 3.59
CA ASP A 272 20.43 9.88 2.19
C ASP A 272 21.36 8.75 1.70
N ASN A 273 21.85 7.87 2.59
CA ASN A 273 22.70 6.72 2.26
C ASN A 273 21.91 5.40 2.20
N MET A 274 20.60 5.41 2.42
CA MET A 274 19.77 4.22 2.27
C MET A 274 19.65 3.88 0.78
N GLU A 275 20.35 2.82 0.35
CA GLU A 275 20.46 2.47 -1.07
C GLU A 275 19.12 2.03 -1.68
N ASP A 276 18.37 1.15 -1.00
CA ASP A 276 17.15 0.59 -1.56
C ASP A 276 16.00 0.50 -0.54
N PHE A 277 14.85 1.06 -0.94
CA PHE A 277 13.57 0.96 -0.25
C PHE A 277 12.64 0.03 -1.05
N MET A 278 12.26 -1.10 -0.45
CA MET A 278 11.55 -2.20 -1.15
C MET A 278 10.02 -2.18 -0.97
N THR A 279 9.48 -1.33 -0.11
CA THR A 279 8.03 -1.27 0.13
C THR A 279 7.25 -0.86 -1.12
N ARG A 280 7.82 -0.02 -1.99
CA ARG A 280 7.12 0.44 -3.19
C ARG A 280 8.04 0.75 -4.36
N TYR A 281 7.82 0.04 -5.46
CA TYR A 281 8.39 0.41 -6.75
C TYR A 281 7.56 1.51 -7.44
N LYS A 282 8.22 2.59 -7.85
CA LYS A 282 7.63 3.70 -8.62
C LYS A 282 8.60 4.10 -9.73
N ILE A 283 8.06 4.44 -10.90
CA ILE A 283 8.83 5.09 -11.97
C ILE A 283 8.39 6.56 -12.02
N TRP A 284 9.29 7.45 -11.61
CA TRP A 284 9.11 8.89 -11.75
C TRP A 284 9.57 9.34 -13.14
N SER A 285 9.00 10.41 -13.68
CA SER A 285 9.36 10.95 -15.00
C SER A 285 10.83 11.41 -15.10
N GLU A 286 11.46 11.69 -13.97
CA GLU A 286 12.87 12.08 -13.87
C GLU A 286 13.82 10.87 -13.88
N ASN A 287 13.31 9.64 -13.74
CA ASN A 287 14.14 8.44 -13.79
C ASN A 287 14.58 8.14 -15.23
N LYS A 288 15.74 7.49 -15.37
CA LYS A 288 16.22 6.97 -16.66
C LYS A 288 15.31 5.87 -17.26
N THR A 289 14.44 5.27 -16.44
CA THR A 289 13.52 4.21 -16.85
C THR A 289 12.34 4.77 -17.63
N VAL A 290 12.15 4.28 -18.87
CA VAL A 290 11.05 4.73 -19.74
C VAL A 290 9.70 4.22 -19.23
N CYS A 291 8.72 5.13 -19.10
CA CYS A 291 7.33 4.76 -18.88
C CYS A 291 6.71 4.26 -20.19
N ALA A 292 6.30 2.99 -20.23
CA ALA A 292 5.64 2.37 -21.39
C ALA A 292 4.12 2.57 -21.37
N GLY A 293 3.55 3.00 -20.23
CA GLY A 293 2.16 3.42 -20.13
C GLY A 293 2.02 4.93 -20.29
N ARG A 294 1.35 5.58 -19.33
CA ARG A 294 1.11 7.03 -19.35
C ARG A 294 1.60 7.68 -18.06
N SER A 295 2.05 8.93 -18.15
CA SER A 295 2.44 9.70 -16.97
C SER A 295 1.25 10.46 -16.39
N SER A 296 1.12 10.48 -15.06
CA SER A 296 0.17 11.32 -14.34
C SER A 296 0.87 11.92 -13.12
N LYS A 297 0.87 13.26 -13.00
CA LYS A 297 1.59 13.98 -11.93
C LYS A 297 3.04 13.50 -11.74
N SER A 298 3.78 13.35 -12.85
CA SER A 298 5.17 12.88 -12.86
C SER A 298 5.40 11.42 -12.42
N ILE A 299 4.35 10.62 -12.24
CA ILE A 299 4.42 9.18 -11.93
C ILE A 299 3.92 8.38 -13.11
N CYS A 300 4.64 7.31 -13.46
CA CYS A 300 4.23 6.37 -14.50
C CYS A 300 3.07 5.48 -14.04
N ILE A 301 1.94 5.54 -14.76
CA ILE A 301 0.91 4.52 -14.76
C ILE A 301 1.39 3.44 -15.73
N GLN A 302 1.89 2.34 -15.15
CA GLN A 302 2.56 1.27 -15.88
C GLN A 302 1.61 0.54 -16.84
N SER A 303 2.17 0.09 -17.97
CA SER A 303 1.51 -0.78 -18.96
C SER A 303 2.29 -2.09 -19.11
N THR A 304 1.87 -2.98 -20.02
CA THR A 304 2.52 -4.27 -20.28
C THR A 304 4.01 -4.14 -20.62
N GLY A 305 4.43 -3.04 -21.27
CA GLY A 305 5.84 -2.75 -21.53
C GLY A 305 6.67 -2.34 -20.30
N ASN A 306 6.03 -2.12 -19.16
CA ASN A 306 6.67 -1.85 -17.87
C ASN A 306 6.62 -3.03 -16.91
N PHE A 307 6.11 -4.20 -17.32
CA PHE A 307 6.18 -5.37 -16.46
C PHE A 307 7.61 -5.53 -15.97
N ILE A 308 7.75 -5.52 -14.65
CA ILE A 308 9.04 -5.56 -14.00
C ILE A 308 9.63 -6.90 -14.39
N ARG A 309 10.65 -6.83 -15.24
CA ARG A 309 11.51 -7.97 -15.54
C ARG A 309 11.96 -8.50 -14.17
N PRO A 310 11.88 -9.81 -13.91
CA PRO A 310 12.42 -10.35 -12.68
C PRO A 310 13.82 -9.77 -12.52
N ILE A 311 14.02 -8.99 -11.46
CA ILE A 311 15.36 -8.62 -11.04
C ILE A 311 15.99 -9.99 -10.73
N ARG A 312 16.91 -10.41 -11.61
CA ARG A 312 17.72 -11.61 -11.39
C ARG A 312 18.57 -11.40 -10.16
#